data_AF-A0AAD9TLR4-F1
#
_entry.id   AF-A0AAD9TLR4-F1
#
_cell.length_a   1.000
_cell.length_b   1.000
_cell.length_c   1.000
_cell.angle_alpha   90.00
_cell.angle_beta   90.00
_cell.angle_gamma   90.00
#
_symmetry.space_group_name_H-M   'P 1'
#
loop_
_entity.id
_entity.type
_entity.pdbx_description
1 polymer ?
#
loop_
_entity_poly.entity_id
_entity_poly.type
_entity_poly.pdbx_seq_one_letter_code
_entity_poly.pdbx_strand_id
1 'polypeptide(L)'
;MHGQKGVLGFLESQENFPFAIQGIVPDVVINPHAFPSRQIPAQLLEAALGKGIACGGLKKYDSPFSTPSFDAITEQLRRAGFSKGMERVYNGRLIVMGPTFHQRLVHMAEDKVKFRNTGQIHPITRQPVVDRKRFGGIKFGEMERDCPIVHGASANLHERLFMLSDSLRCSGACLPELQECGERDPTLNG
;
A
#
# COMPACT_ATOMS: atom_id res chain seq x y z
N MET A 1 -2.09 20.54 2.55
CA MET A 1 -1.83 19.11 2.33
C MET A 1 -3.15 18.39 2.10
N HIS A 2 -3.28 17.68 0.99
CA HIS A 2 -4.58 17.38 0.37
C HIS A 2 -5.23 16.04 0.77
N GLY A 3 -4.71 15.35 1.79
CA GLY A 3 -5.25 14.06 2.24
C GLY A 3 -5.14 12.91 1.22
N GLN A 4 -4.45 13.12 0.10
CA GLN A 4 -4.23 12.11 -0.93
C GLN A 4 -3.10 11.16 -0.51
N LYS A 5 -3.47 10.01 0.06
CA LYS A 5 -2.52 8.95 0.39
C LYS A 5 -2.34 8.03 -0.82
N GLY A 6 -1.10 7.65 -1.09
CA GLY A 6 -0.73 6.72 -2.14
C GLY A 6 0.35 5.75 -1.66
N VAL A 7 0.52 4.66 -2.39
CA VAL A 7 1.64 3.73 -2.24
C VAL A 7 2.53 3.84 -3.47
N LEU A 8 3.81 3.53 -3.30
CA LEU A 8 4.74 3.44 -4.41
C LEU A 8 4.43 2.19 -5.23
N GLY A 9 3.88 2.35 -6.43
CA GLY A 9 3.49 1.24 -7.30
C GLY A 9 4.62 0.75 -8.20
N PHE A 10 5.49 1.66 -8.65
CA PHE A 10 6.54 1.37 -9.60
C PHE A 10 7.75 2.28 -9.35
N LEU A 11 8.94 1.69 -9.43
CA LEU A 11 10.23 2.38 -9.37
C LEU A 11 10.90 2.21 -10.71
N GLU A 12 11.37 3.31 -11.28
CA GLU A 12 11.91 3.34 -12.62
C GLU A 12 13.18 4.21 -12.63
N SER A 13 14.08 3.94 -13.56
CA SER A 13 15.30 4.73 -13.75
C SER A 13 14.97 6.11 -14.34
N GLN A 14 15.76 7.12 -14.00
CA GLN A 14 15.55 8.51 -14.43
C GLN A 14 15.47 8.66 -15.96
N GLU A 15 16.20 7.84 -16.71
CA GLU A 15 16.23 7.82 -18.18
C GLU A 15 14.87 7.52 -18.84
N ASN A 16 13.99 6.79 -18.14
CA ASN A 16 12.69 6.41 -18.64
C ASN A 16 11.59 7.44 -18.29
N PHE A 17 11.90 8.44 -17.48
CA PHE A 17 10.95 9.50 -17.14
C PHE A 17 10.86 10.57 -18.25
N PRO A 18 9.67 11.19 -18.41
CA PRO A 18 9.53 12.32 -19.30
C PRO A 18 10.30 13.53 -18.76
N PHE A 19 11.14 14.13 -19.60
CA PHE A 19 11.89 15.34 -19.27
C PHE A 19 11.31 16.58 -19.96
N ALA A 20 11.39 17.71 -19.27
CA ALA A 20 11.08 19.03 -19.80
C ALA A 20 12.14 19.52 -20.81
N ILE A 21 11.85 20.59 -21.55
CA ILE A 21 12.79 21.19 -22.52
C ILE A 21 14.09 21.66 -21.83
N GLN A 22 13.98 22.03 -20.56
CA GLN A 22 15.05 22.48 -19.68
C GLN A 22 15.80 21.31 -19.03
N GLY A 23 15.42 20.06 -19.34
CA GLY A 23 16.05 18.85 -18.78
C GLY A 23 15.52 18.44 -17.40
N ILE A 24 14.46 19.08 -16.89
CA ILE A 24 13.87 18.74 -15.59
C ILE A 24 13.13 17.41 -15.70
N VAL A 25 13.45 16.49 -14.79
CA VAL A 25 12.81 15.17 -14.66
C VAL A 25 11.99 15.16 -13.37
N PRO A 26 10.74 14.67 -13.38
CA PRO A 26 9.92 14.61 -12.17
C PRO A 26 10.36 13.47 -11.24
N ASP A 27 10.32 13.71 -9.93
CA ASP A 27 10.60 12.67 -8.91
C ASP A 27 9.40 11.73 -8.67
N VAL A 28 8.18 12.28 -8.75
CA VAL A 28 6.93 11.55 -8.47
C VAL A 28 5.92 11.83 -9.58
N VAL A 29 5.34 10.76 -10.12
CA VAL A 29 4.27 10.84 -11.13
C VAL A 29 2.96 10.37 -10.51
N ILE A 30 1.93 11.20 -10.64
CA ILE A 30 0.59 10.94 -10.11
C ILE A 30 -0.36 10.70 -11.27
N ASN A 31 -1.21 9.68 -11.14
CA ASN A 31 -2.26 9.39 -12.10
C ASN A 31 -3.33 10.51 -12.12
N PRO A 32 -3.65 11.12 -13.28
CA PRO A 32 -4.66 12.17 -13.39
C PRO A 32 -6.07 11.71 -12.96
N HIS A 33 -6.38 10.42 -13.01
CA HIS A 33 -7.69 9.90 -12.60
C HIS A 33 -8.02 10.16 -11.11
N ALA A 34 -7.03 10.45 -10.28
CA ALA A 34 -7.24 10.70 -8.87
C ALA A 34 -7.84 12.09 -8.57
N PHE A 35 -7.78 13.05 -9.51
CA PHE A 35 -8.23 14.42 -9.27
C PHE A 35 -9.75 14.63 -9.43
N PRO A 36 -10.41 14.15 -10.50
CA PRO A 36 -11.85 14.38 -10.68
C PRO A 36 -12.68 13.70 -9.58
N SER A 37 -12.34 12.46 -9.23
CA SER A 37 -13.10 11.67 -8.25
C SER A 37 -13.00 12.23 -6.83
N ARG A 38 -11.84 12.81 -6.47
CA ARG A 38 -11.59 13.31 -5.11
C ARG A 38 -11.84 14.81 -4.95
N GLN A 39 -12.12 15.51 -6.04
CA GLN A 39 -12.41 16.95 -6.07
C GLN A 39 -11.32 17.78 -5.35
N ILE A 40 -10.05 17.58 -5.74
CA ILE A 40 -8.89 18.26 -5.15
C ILE A 40 -8.21 19.21 -6.16
N PRO A 41 -8.88 20.31 -6.58
CA PRO A 41 -8.27 21.28 -7.49
C PRO A 41 -7.13 22.07 -6.83
N ALA A 42 -7.16 22.20 -5.50
CA ALA A 42 -6.16 22.95 -4.73
C ALA A 42 -4.74 22.38 -4.87
N GLN A 43 -4.57 21.07 -5.08
CA GLN A 43 -3.26 20.47 -5.30
C GLN A 43 -2.64 20.86 -6.65
N LEU A 44 -3.47 21.01 -7.68
CA LEU A 44 -3.01 21.54 -8.97
C LEU A 44 -2.66 23.03 -8.84
N LEU A 45 -3.43 23.77 -8.06
CA LEU A 45 -3.17 25.18 -7.79
C LEU A 45 -1.86 25.36 -7.01
N GLU A 46 -1.60 24.52 -6.01
CA GLU A 46 -0.34 24.48 -5.25
C GLU A 46 0.85 24.22 -6.18
N ALA A 47 0.76 23.23 -7.07
CA ALA A 47 1.81 22.93 -8.03
C ALA A 47 2.08 24.10 -9.00
N ALA A 48 1.01 24.73 -9.50
CA ALA A 48 1.09 25.88 -10.40
C ALA A 48 1.71 27.11 -9.70
N LEU A 49 1.26 27.40 -8.48
CA LEU A 49 1.79 28.48 -7.65
C LEU A 49 3.26 28.24 -7.30
N GLY A 50 3.58 27.03 -6.84
CA GLY A 50 4.94 26.62 -6.50
C GLY A 50 5.90 26.77 -7.68
N LYS A 51 5.46 26.43 -8.90
CA LYS A 51 6.24 26.63 -10.12
C LYS A 51 6.48 28.10 -10.41
N GLY A 52 5.44 28.93 -10.31
CA GLY A 52 5.56 30.38 -10.48
C GLY A 52 6.54 31.00 -9.48
N ILE A 53 6.61 30.48 -8.24
CA ILE A 53 7.57 30.91 -7.22
C ILE A 53 8.99 30.46 -7.58
N ALA A 54 9.17 29.20 -7.98
CA ALA A 54 10.47 28.65 -8.38
C ALA A 54 11.10 29.39 -9.58
N CYS A 55 10.29 29.94 -10.48
CA CYS A 55 10.75 30.68 -11.65
C CYS A 55 11.05 32.18 -11.39
N GLY A 56 11.20 32.59 -10.12
CA GLY A 56 11.54 33.98 -9.76
C GLY A 56 10.39 34.75 -9.09
N GLY A 57 9.37 34.07 -8.59
CA GLY A 57 8.31 34.66 -7.81
C GLY A 57 8.66 34.84 -6.33
N LEU A 58 7.94 35.74 -5.66
CA LEU A 58 8.02 35.90 -4.20
C LEU A 58 7.32 34.74 -3.50
N LYS A 59 7.82 34.35 -2.33
CA LYS A 59 7.14 33.40 -1.44
C LYS A 59 5.73 33.90 -1.13
N LYS A 60 4.73 33.08 -1.42
CA LYS A 60 3.32 33.36 -1.09
C LYS A 60 2.85 32.42 0.00
N TYR A 61 2.02 32.94 0.89
CA TYR A 61 1.31 32.17 1.88
C TYR A 61 -0.09 31.87 1.34
N ASP A 62 -0.47 30.60 1.35
CA ASP A 62 -1.81 30.15 0.98
C ASP A 62 -2.57 29.82 2.27
N SER A 63 -2.93 30.87 3.02
CA SER A 63 -3.71 30.71 4.24
C SER A 63 -5.19 30.49 3.89
N PRO A 64 -5.96 29.81 4.75
CA PRO A 64 -7.40 29.67 4.53
C PRO A 64 -8.04 31.03 4.26
N PHE A 65 -8.84 31.12 3.21
CA PHE A 65 -9.58 32.32 2.78
C PHE A 65 -8.75 33.50 2.23
N SER A 66 -7.41 33.41 2.18
CA SER A 66 -6.54 34.44 1.59
C SER A 66 -5.71 33.87 0.44
N THR A 67 -6.38 33.21 -0.49
CA THR A 67 -5.73 32.56 -1.62
C THR A 67 -5.48 33.57 -2.75
N PRO A 68 -4.28 33.58 -3.38
CA PRO A 68 -4.06 34.39 -4.57
C PRO A 68 -5.05 34.01 -5.68
N SER A 69 -5.57 35.01 -6.41
CA SER A 69 -6.50 34.75 -7.50
C SER A 69 -5.86 33.88 -8.59
N PHE A 70 -6.66 33.02 -9.21
CA PHE A 70 -6.22 32.15 -10.31
C PHE A 70 -5.55 32.95 -11.44
N ASP A 71 -6.07 34.15 -11.74
CA ASP A 71 -5.53 35.03 -12.75
C ASP A 71 -4.14 35.56 -12.38
N ALA A 72 -3.91 35.87 -11.10
CA ALA A 72 -2.59 36.32 -10.62
C ALA A 72 -1.54 35.21 -10.74
N ILE A 73 -1.92 33.96 -10.48
CA ILE A 73 -1.03 32.79 -10.65
C ILE A 73 -0.74 32.57 -12.15
N THR A 74 -1.77 32.66 -12.98
CA THR A 74 -1.64 32.48 -14.43
C THR A 74 -0.75 33.55 -15.06
N GLU A 75 -0.90 34.82 -14.66
CA GLU A 75 -0.05 35.91 -15.13
C GLU A 75 1.40 35.75 -14.67
N GLN A 76 1.63 35.29 -13.44
CA GLN A 76 2.97 34.98 -12.95
C GLN A 76 3.64 33.87 -13.78
N LEU A 77 2.90 32.80 -14.11
CA LEU A 77 3.40 31.73 -14.97
C LEU A 77 3.62 32.20 -16.41
N ARG A 78 2.76 33.08 -16.93
CA ARG A 78 2.90 33.67 -18.26
C ARG A 78 4.17 34.50 -18.37
N ARG A 79 4.51 35.28 -17.34
CA ARG A 79 5.78 36.01 -17.25
C ARG A 79 7.00 35.09 -17.28
N ALA A 80 6.87 33.90 -16.72
CA ALA A 80 7.90 32.86 -16.77
C ALA A 80 7.88 32.03 -18.07
N GLY A 81 7.02 32.35 -19.05
CA GLY A 81 6.95 31.67 -20.33
C GLY A 81 6.15 30.35 -20.33
N PHE A 82 5.39 30.05 -19.27
CA PHE A 82 4.59 28.83 -19.16
C PHE A 82 3.11 29.08 -19.45
N SER A 83 2.46 28.14 -20.17
CA SER A 83 1.02 28.19 -20.44
C SER A 83 0.22 27.51 -19.32
N LYS A 84 -0.39 28.29 -18.41
CA LYS A 84 -1.24 27.79 -17.30
C LYS A 84 -0.59 26.66 -16.44
N GLY A 85 0.74 26.66 -16.34
CA GLY A 85 1.49 25.65 -15.58
C GLY A 85 1.70 24.31 -16.30
N MET A 86 1.18 24.16 -17.53
CA MET A 86 1.48 23.03 -18.39
C MET A 86 2.82 23.24 -19.09
N GLU A 87 3.55 22.14 -19.26
CA GLU A 87 4.84 22.09 -19.93
C GLU A 87 4.85 20.98 -20.97
N ARG A 88 5.50 21.26 -22.10
CA ARG A 88 5.71 20.25 -23.15
C ARG A 88 6.92 19.41 -22.76
N VAL A 89 6.71 18.12 -22.60
CA VAL A 89 7.81 17.16 -22.44
C VAL A 89 8.25 16.61 -23.79
N TYR A 90 9.46 16.05 -23.86
CA TYR A 90 10.08 15.59 -25.11
C TYR A 90 9.24 14.55 -25.88
N ASN A 91 8.44 13.74 -25.17
CA ASN A 91 7.48 12.80 -25.77
C ASN A 91 6.23 13.46 -26.39
N GLY A 92 6.24 14.79 -26.59
CA GLY A 92 5.17 15.55 -27.24
C GLY A 92 3.91 15.74 -26.39
N ARG A 93 3.85 15.17 -25.19
CA ARG A 93 2.71 15.30 -24.27
C ARG A 93 2.80 16.60 -23.46
N LEU A 94 1.65 17.19 -23.17
CA LEU A 94 1.52 18.29 -22.23
C LEU A 94 1.29 17.72 -20.83
N ILE A 95 2.19 18.03 -19.90
CA ILE A 95 2.12 17.55 -18.52
C ILE A 95 2.10 18.77 -17.60
N VAL A 96 1.24 18.73 -16.56
CA VAL A 96 1.30 19.70 -15.46
C VAL A 96 2.43 19.25 -14.55
N MET A 97 3.49 20.05 -14.49
CA MET A 97 4.66 19.79 -13.65
C MET A 97 4.89 20.99 -12.76
N GLY A 98 5.12 20.76 -11.47
CA GLY A 98 5.43 21.81 -10.50
C GLY A 98 5.81 21.22 -9.14
N PRO A 99 6.59 21.94 -8.33
CA PRO A 99 6.99 21.47 -7.02
C PRO A 99 5.76 21.33 -6.13
N THR A 100 5.59 20.14 -5.54
CA THR A 100 4.47 19.83 -4.64
C THR A 100 5.02 19.14 -3.41
N PHE A 101 4.53 19.52 -2.23
CA PHE A 101 5.01 18.95 -0.98
C PHE A 101 4.39 17.58 -0.70
N HIS A 102 5.24 16.57 -0.51
CA HIS A 102 4.83 15.20 -0.16
C HIS A 102 5.43 14.81 1.20
N GLN A 103 4.64 14.13 2.03
CA GLN A 103 5.08 13.60 3.32
C GLN A 103 5.10 12.08 3.28
N ARG A 104 6.23 11.50 3.68
CA ARG A 104 6.35 10.05 3.89
C ARG A 104 5.63 9.66 5.17
N LEU A 105 4.77 8.65 5.07
CA LEU A 105 4.06 8.08 6.22
C LEU A 105 4.86 6.93 6.86
N VAL A 106 4.59 6.67 8.14
CA VAL A 106 5.28 5.64 8.93
C VAL A 106 4.91 4.19 8.56
N HIS A 107 3.85 4.01 7.77
CA HIS A 107 3.37 2.67 7.41
C HIS A 107 4.15 2.10 6.23
N MET A 108 5.28 1.47 6.54
CA MET A 108 6.13 0.83 5.53
C MET A 108 5.65 -0.59 5.20
N ALA A 109 5.88 -1.01 3.95
CA ALA A 109 5.54 -2.37 3.51
C ALA A 109 6.42 -3.42 4.21
N GLU A 110 7.70 -3.10 4.45
CA GLU A 110 8.66 -3.97 5.15
C GLU A 110 8.13 -4.43 6.52
N ASP A 111 7.52 -3.52 7.27
CA ASP A 111 6.96 -3.81 8.59
C ASP A 111 5.70 -4.66 8.52
N LYS A 112 5.01 -4.71 7.37
CA LYS A 112 3.71 -5.34 7.21
C LYS A 112 3.77 -6.74 6.63
N VAL A 113 4.92 -7.17 6.10
CA VAL A 113 5.07 -8.53 5.59
C VAL A 113 4.90 -9.54 6.74
N LYS A 114 4.00 -10.49 6.56
CA LYS A 114 3.73 -11.59 7.49
C LYS A 114 3.64 -12.88 6.70
N PHE A 115 4.49 -13.84 7.05
CA PHE A 115 4.47 -15.18 6.49
C PHE A 115 4.67 -16.21 7.61
N ARG A 116 4.16 -17.41 7.39
CA ARG A 116 4.35 -18.56 8.28
C ARG A 116 4.26 -19.83 7.45
N ASN A 117 5.23 -20.72 7.63
CA ASN A 117 5.15 -22.10 7.15
C ASN A 117 4.76 -23.02 8.32
N THR A 118 5.69 -23.21 9.26
CA THR A 118 5.47 -23.90 10.55
C THR A 118 5.98 -23.00 11.68
N GLY A 119 5.49 -23.18 12.91
CA GLY A 119 5.96 -22.39 14.04
C GLY A 119 5.29 -22.75 15.35
N GLN A 120 5.50 -21.92 16.37
CA GLN A 120 4.94 -22.13 17.71
C GLN A 120 3.41 -22.20 17.70
N ILE A 121 2.89 -23.10 18.52
CA ILE A 121 1.46 -23.38 18.68
C ILE A 121 1.09 -23.02 20.13
N HIS A 122 -0.12 -22.51 20.31
CA HIS A 122 -0.64 -22.21 21.64
C HIS A 122 -0.96 -23.51 22.40
N PRO A 123 -0.49 -23.69 23.64
CA PRO A 123 -0.54 -24.99 24.33
C PRO A 123 -1.96 -25.48 24.64
N ILE A 124 -2.89 -24.56 24.89
CA ILE A 124 -4.27 -24.90 25.26
C ILE A 124 -5.09 -25.27 24.02
N THR A 125 -5.11 -24.37 23.03
CA THR A 125 -5.95 -24.51 21.84
C THR A 125 -5.32 -25.37 20.77
N ARG A 126 -4.01 -25.64 20.86
CA ARG A 126 -3.21 -26.31 19.83
C ARG A 126 -3.30 -25.64 18.46
N GLN A 127 -3.62 -24.34 18.44
CA GLN A 127 -3.69 -23.54 17.23
C GLN A 127 -2.46 -22.62 17.08
N PRO A 128 -2.10 -22.21 15.85
CA PRO A 128 -1.03 -21.25 15.61
C PRO A 128 -1.21 -19.94 16.41
N VAL A 129 -0.12 -19.41 16.96
CA VAL A 129 -0.13 -18.10 17.64
C VAL A 129 -0.51 -16.96 16.68
N VAL A 130 -1.15 -15.90 17.19
CA VAL A 130 -1.66 -14.79 16.34
C VAL A 130 -0.58 -13.73 16.04
N ASP A 131 0.35 -13.53 16.97
CA ASP A 131 1.29 -12.41 16.98
C ASP A 131 2.25 -12.40 15.78
N ARG A 132 2.33 -11.26 15.08
CA ARG A 132 3.31 -11.06 13.99
C ARG A 132 4.75 -11.25 14.46
N LYS A 133 5.08 -10.72 15.65
CA LYS A 133 6.45 -10.82 16.24
C LYS A 133 6.87 -12.26 16.55
N ARG A 134 5.90 -13.18 16.71
CA ARG A 134 6.13 -14.59 16.99
C ARG A 134 5.95 -15.47 15.75
N PHE A 135 6.06 -14.88 14.55
CA PHE A 135 5.78 -15.57 13.28
C PHE A 135 4.41 -16.28 13.29
N GLY A 136 3.40 -15.58 13.81
CA GLY A 136 2.06 -16.11 13.98
C GLY A 136 1.33 -16.37 12.67
N GLY A 137 0.32 -17.24 12.73
CA GLY A 137 -0.55 -17.56 11.59
C GLY A 137 -1.51 -16.43 11.24
N ILE A 138 -2.11 -16.50 10.05
CA ILE A 138 -3.22 -15.63 9.66
C ILE A 138 -4.52 -16.33 10.06
N LYS A 139 -5.43 -15.60 10.70
CA LYS A 139 -6.72 -16.15 11.07
C LYS A 139 -7.58 -16.31 9.81
N PHE A 140 -8.00 -17.53 9.54
CA PHE A 140 -9.08 -17.80 8.61
C PHE A 140 -10.39 -17.70 9.40
N GLY A 141 -11.13 -16.61 9.20
CA GLY A 141 -12.29 -16.28 10.01
C GLY A 141 -13.57 -16.91 9.48
N GLU A 142 -14.66 -16.56 10.16
CA GLU A 142 -16.00 -17.02 9.82
C GLU A 142 -16.42 -16.53 8.44
N MET A 143 -16.15 -15.26 8.09
CA MET A 143 -16.54 -14.72 6.79
C MET A 143 -15.72 -15.33 5.65
N GLU A 144 -14.44 -15.65 5.89
CA GLU A 144 -13.58 -16.26 4.88
C GLU A 144 -13.98 -17.71 4.57
N ARG A 145 -14.64 -18.41 5.49
CA ARG A 145 -15.11 -19.79 5.29
C ARG A 145 -16.29 -19.88 4.30
N ASP A 146 -17.11 -18.83 4.23
CA ASP A 146 -18.37 -18.86 3.48
C ASP A 146 -18.13 -18.93 1.96
N CYS A 147 -17.08 -18.28 1.46
CA CYS A 147 -16.73 -18.29 0.04
C CYS A 147 -16.37 -19.71 -0.47
N PRO A 148 -15.45 -20.47 0.16
CA PRO A 148 -15.20 -21.87 -0.21
C PRO A 148 -16.42 -22.78 -0.10
N ILE A 149 -17.32 -22.54 0.87
CA ILE A 149 -18.57 -23.31 1.01
C ILE A 149 -19.46 -23.09 -0.21
N VAL A 150 -19.66 -21.84 -0.64
CA VAL A 150 -20.46 -21.52 -1.83
C VAL A 150 -19.84 -22.11 -3.10
N HIS A 151 -18.51 -22.12 -3.19
CA HIS A 151 -17.80 -22.76 -4.30
C HIS A 151 -17.83 -24.31 -4.27
N GLY A 152 -18.33 -24.93 -3.19
CA GLY A 152 -18.34 -26.38 -3.03
C GLY A 152 -16.94 -26.99 -2.80
N ALA A 153 -15.95 -26.18 -2.40
CA ALA A 153 -14.57 -26.59 -2.23
C ALA A 153 -14.33 -27.24 -0.85
N SER A 154 -15.02 -28.36 -0.58
CA SER A 154 -14.99 -29.06 0.71
C SER A 154 -13.59 -29.55 1.11
N ALA A 155 -12.80 -30.04 0.14
CA ALA A 155 -11.42 -30.47 0.37
C ALA A 155 -10.53 -29.32 0.86
N ASN A 156 -10.64 -28.15 0.24
CA ASN A 156 -9.88 -26.96 0.63
C ASN A 156 -10.30 -26.45 2.01
N LEU A 157 -11.60 -26.52 2.33
CA LEU A 157 -12.12 -26.16 3.65
C LEU A 157 -11.52 -27.07 4.74
N HIS A 158 -11.54 -28.39 4.50
CA HIS A 158 -10.96 -29.38 5.40
C HIS A 158 -9.45 -29.17 5.59
N GLU A 159 -8.72 -28.87 4.51
CA GLU A 159 -7.29 -28.59 4.59
C GLU A 159 -7.01 -27.35 5.46
N ARG A 160 -7.71 -26.24 5.21
CA ARG A 160 -7.46 -24.96 5.89
C ARG A 160 -7.91 -24.96 7.35
N LEU A 161 -9.10 -25.49 7.64
CA LEU A 161 -9.67 -25.46 8.99
C LEU A 161 -9.16 -26.57 9.90
N PHE A 162 -8.79 -27.73 9.35
CA PHE A 162 -8.41 -28.89 10.16
C PHE A 162 -6.95 -29.29 9.95
N MET A 163 -6.57 -29.70 8.73
CA MET A 163 -5.23 -30.27 8.49
C MET A 163 -4.09 -29.30 8.80
N LEU A 164 -4.24 -28.02 8.46
CA LEU A 164 -3.21 -26.99 8.65
C LEU A 164 -3.33 -26.21 9.97
N SER A 165 -4.38 -26.46 10.75
CA SER A 165 -4.64 -25.75 12.01
C SER A 165 -4.31 -26.63 13.21
N ASP A 166 -5.23 -27.50 13.62
CA ASP A 166 -5.19 -28.27 14.86
C ASP A 166 -5.48 -29.76 14.62
N SER A 167 -4.93 -30.31 13.54
CA SER A 167 -5.08 -31.73 13.21
C SER A 167 -4.62 -32.62 14.36
N LEU A 168 -5.53 -33.44 14.87
CA LEU A 168 -5.26 -34.41 15.92
C LEU A 168 -5.76 -35.78 15.46
N ARG A 169 -4.93 -36.81 15.63
CA ARG A 169 -5.35 -38.20 15.46
C ARG A 169 -5.64 -38.78 16.84
N CYS A 170 -6.91 -39.10 17.10
CA CYS A 170 -7.29 -39.85 18.29
C CYS A 170 -7.34 -41.35 17.95
N SER A 171 -6.56 -42.16 18.65
CA SER A 171 -6.66 -43.62 18.59
C SER A 171 -7.96 -44.04 19.29
N GLY A 172 -8.87 -44.68 18.56
CA GLY A 172 -10.22 -45.03 19.03
C GLY A 172 -10.28 -46.22 19.99
N ALA A 173 -9.31 -46.38 20.90
CA ALA A 173 -9.38 -47.39 21.95
C ALA A 173 -9.05 -46.76 23.30
N CYS A 174 -9.87 -47.11 24.29
CA CYS A 174 -9.78 -46.80 25.73
C CYS A 174 -10.39 -45.47 26.20
N LEU A 175 -11.69 -45.52 26.51
CA LEU A 175 -12.13 -45.30 27.89
C LEU A 175 -12.50 -46.69 28.43
N PRO A 176 -12.19 -47.08 29.69
CA PRO A 176 -11.81 -46.30 30.87
C PRO A 176 -10.47 -46.75 31.50
N GLU A 177 -9.89 -45.95 32.40
CA GLU A 177 -8.79 -46.31 33.36
C GLU A 177 -7.64 -47.21 32.84
N LEU A 178 -6.45 -46.62 32.57
CA LEU A 178 -5.08 -47.21 32.58
C LEU A 178 -4.23 -46.39 31.58
N GLN A 179 -3.29 -45.58 32.05
CA GLN A 179 -1.88 -45.93 32.31
C GLN A 179 -1.02 -45.88 31.04
N GLU A 180 -0.06 -44.94 31.07
CA GLU A 180 1.20 -44.90 30.31
C GLU A 180 1.31 -45.86 29.12
N CYS A 181 1.01 -45.41 27.91
CA CYS A 181 1.54 -46.02 26.70
C CYS A 181 2.08 -44.91 25.82
N GLY A 182 3.37 -44.61 26.02
CA GLY A 182 4.15 -43.82 25.08
C GLY A 182 4.32 -44.60 23.78
N GLU A 183 3.57 -44.25 22.76
CA GLU A 183 3.90 -44.60 21.38
C GLU A 183 4.87 -43.54 20.84
N ARG A 184 6.15 -43.91 20.75
CA ARG A 184 7.13 -43.21 19.93
C ARG A 184 6.77 -43.44 18.47
N ASP A 185 6.51 -42.36 17.74
CA ASP A 185 6.43 -42.40 16.27
C ASP A 185 7.76 -42.95 15.69
N PRO A 186 7.75 -44.06 14.92
CA PRO A 186 8.96 -44.62 14.35
C PRO A 186 9.39 -43.97 13.02
N THR A 187 8.85 -42.80 12.64
CA THR A 187 9.17 -42.15 11.35
C THR A 187 9.88 -40.79 11.47
N LEU A 188 10.42 -40.44 12.63
CA LEU A 188 11.37 -39.34 12.79
C LEU A 188 12.76 -39.89 13.13
N ASN A 189 13.35 -40.60 12.17
CA ASN A 189 14.80 -40.74 12.01
C ASN A 189 15.06 -41.13 10.55
N GLY A 190 15.37 -40.11 9.75
CA GLY A 190 15.72 -40.17 8.34
C GLY A 190 16.03 -38.76 7.86
#